data_AF-R1D5Y9-F1
#
_entry.id   AF-R1D5Y9-F1
#
_cell.length_a   1.000
_cell.length_b   1.000
_cell.length_c   1.000
_cell.angle_alpha   90.00
_cell.angle_beta   90.00
_cell.angle_gamma   90.00
#
_symmetry.space_group_name_H-M   'P 1'
#
loop_
_entity.id
_entity.type
_entity.pdbx_description
1 polymer ?
#
loop_
_entity_poly.entity_id
_entity_poly.type
_entity_poly.pdbx_seq_one_letter_code
_entity_poly.pdbx_strand_id
1 'polypeptide(L)'
;MREVGALPPLANARAGGSTDAALLEIEEVLGMRYCDPSQMTAVALRNPVDEDDERLEYLVSGRIGSGPDDRGFHSVAWVFDGDLLDHVDAEEVKSAMHAYKNRMDKEFAALADACDADM
;
A
#
# COMPACT_ATOMS: atom_id res chain seq x y z
N MET A 1 23.62 27.11 19.41
CA MET A 1 23.58 25.80 18.75
C MET A 1 22.59 24.94 19.50
N ARG A 2 21.44 24.59 18.90
CA ARG A 2 20.49 23.64 19.50
C ARG A 2 20.85 22.25 19.00
N GLU A 3 21.04 21.31 19.91
CA GLU A 3 21.23 19.89 19.58
C GLU A 3 20.01 19.38 18.82
N VAL A 4 20.26 18.79 17.65
CA VAL A 4 19.26 18.05 16.88
C VAL A 4 19.20 16.68 17.52
N GLY A 5 18.12 16.41 18.26
CA GLY A 5 17.86 15.10 18.86
C GLY A 5 17.87 14.03 17.78
N ALA A 6 18.67 12.99 17.98
CA ALA A 6 18.73 11.85 17.09
C ALA A 6 17.33 11.25 16.93
N LEU A 7 16.85 11.14 15.68
CA LEU A 7 15.65 10.38 15.36
C LEU A 7 15.84 8.94 15.85
N PRO A 8 14.83 8.35 16.53
CA PRO A 8 14.93 6.95 16.92
C PRO A 8 15.04 6.07 15.67
N PRO A 9 15.73 4.92 15.75
CA PRO A 9 15.80 4.00 14.62
C PRO A 9 14.38 3.62 14.24
N LEU A 10 14.01 3.88 12.98
CA LEU A 10 12.81 3.32 12.38
C LEU A 10 12.92 1.82 12.60
N ALA A 11 12.00 1.27 13.37
CA ALA A 11 11.94 -0.15 13.64
C ALA A 11 11.80 -0.87 12.30
N ASN A 12 12.93 -1.35 11.76
CA ASN A 12 13.00 -2.44 10.80
C ASN A 12 12.54 -3.72 11.51
N ALA A 13 11.30 -3.73 11.99
CA ALA A 13 10.61 -4.96 12.28
C ALA A 13 10.17 -5.49 10.92
N ARG A 14 10.93 -6.46 10.43
CA ARG A 14 10.52 -7.36 9.36
C ARG A 14 9.07 -7.80 9.63
N ALA A 15 8.13 -7.28 8.87
CA ALA A 15 6.86 -7.94 8.62
C ALA A 15 6.93 -8.64 7.26
N GLY A 16 8.05 -9.30 6.99
CA GLY A 16 8.11 -10.40 6.03
C GLY A 16 7.49 -11.61 6.71
N GLY A 17 6.18 -11.56 6.90
CA GLY A 17 5.38 -12.68 7.32
C GLY A 17 4.33 -12.85 6.24
N SER A 18 4.50 -13.85 5.39
CA SER A 18 3.34 -14.54 4.85
C SER A 18 2.59 -15.10 6.06
N THR A 19 1.74 -14.28 6.66
CA THR A 19 0.66 -14.77 7.48
C THR A 19 -0.26 -15.49 6.53
N ASP A 20 -0.60 -16.74 6.86
CA ASP A 20 -1.56 -17.61 6.17
C ASP A 20 -3.00 -17.05 6.31
N ALA A 21 -3.13 -15.75 6.07
CA ALA A 21 -4.27 -14.92 6.33
C ALA A 21 -4.66 -14.27 5.00
N ALA A 22 -5.80 -14.70 4.47
CA ALA A 22 -6.39 -14.19 3.26
C ALA A 22 -7.14 -12.88 3.53
N LEU A 23 -7.12 -12.00 2.53
CA LEU A 23 -8.02 -10.86 2.47
C LEU A 23 -9.44 -11.38 2.22
N LEU A 24 -10.39 -11.11 3.12
CA LEU A 24 -11.75 -11.61 3.01
C LEU A 24 -12.72 -10.58 2.41
N GLU A 25 -12.40 -9.29 2.52
CA GLU A 25 -13.27 -8.18 2.12
C GLU A 25 -12.45 -6.89 1.99
N ILE A 26 -12.78 -6.06 0.99
CA ILE A 26 -12.14 -4.75 0.78
C ILE A 26 -13.10 -3.65 1.22
N GLU A 27 -12.68 -2.86 2.20
CA GLU A 27 -13.40 -1.64 2.55
C GLU A 27 -12.86 -0.44 1.76
N GLU A 28 -11.52 -0.34 1.64
CA GLU A 28 -10.88 0.79 0.96
C GLU A 28 -9.45 0.46 0.49
N VAL A 29 -9.09 0.92 -0.71
CA VAL A 29 -7.68 1.01 -1.15
C VAL A 29 -7.11 2.36 -0.73
N LEU A 30 -6.02 2.32 0.04
CA LEU A 30 -5.37 3.48 0.66
C LEU A 30 -4.12 3.95 -0.10
N GLY A 31 -3.47 3.06 -0.84
CA GLY A 31 -2.26 3.37 -1.58
C GLY A 31 -1.90 2.29 -2.59
N MET A 32 -1.07 2.65 -3.56
CA MET A 32 -0.38 1.69 -4.43
C MET A 32 1.11 1.96 -4.36
N ARG A 33 1.93 0.91 -4.44
CA ARG A 33 3.37 1.06 -4.65
C ARG A 33 3.84 0.15 -5.77
N TYR A 34 4.64 0.75 -6.65
CA TYR A 34 5.42 0.05 -7.65
C TYR A 34 6.86 0.44 -7.40
N CYS A 35 7.73 -0.52 -7.09
CA CYS A 35 9.14 -0.22 -6.95
C CYS A 35 9.93 -1.37 -7.55
N ASP A 36 10.19 -1.29 -8.87
CA ASP A 36 11.40 -1.90 -9.40
C ASP A 36 12.58 -1.19 -8.71
N PRO A 37 13.26 -1.84 -7.75
CA PRO A 37 14.27 -1.18 -6.94
C PRO A 37 15.49 -0.82 -7.79
N SER A 38 15.66 -1.46 -8.95
CA SER A 38 16.74 -1.21 -9.89
C SER A 38 16.70 0.21 -10.47
N GLN A 39 15.52 0.83 -10.54
CA GLN A 39 15.33 2.20 -11.04
C GLN A 39 15.77 3.29 -10.04
N MET A 40 15.94 2.95 -8.76
CA MET A 40 16.40 3.90 -7.75
C MET A 40 17.94 4.01 -7.74
N THR A 41 18.49 5.18 -8.06
CA THR A 41 19.95 5.43 -8.08
C THR A 41 20.57 5.49 -6.68
N ALA A 42 19.81 5.87 -5.67
CA ALA A 42 20.24 5.92 -4.27
C ALA A 42 20.00 4.57 -3.57
N VAL A 43 20.92 3.62 -3.77
CA VAL A 43 20.81 2.23 -3.26
C VAL A 43 20.48 2.16 -1.77
N ALA A 44 21.05 3.06 -0.95
CA ALA A 44 20.83 3.10 0.50
C ALA A 44 19.41 3.54 0.94
N LEU A 45 18.60 4.09 0.02
CA LEU A 45 17.22 4.51 0.26
C LEU A 45 16.20 3.55 -0.35
N ARG A 46 16.65 2.49 -1.02
CA ARG A 46 15.75 1.44 -1.50
C ARG A 46 15.13 0.78 -0.26
N ASN A 47 13.80 0.65 -0.26
CA ASN A 47 13.19 -0.33 0.62
C ASN A 47 13.78 -1.70 0.25
N PRO A 48 14.04 -2.60 1.22
CA PRO A 48 14.36 -3.98 0.88
C PRO A 48 13.14 -4.60 0.21
N VAL A 49 13.30 -4.95 -1.05
CA VAL A 49 12.32 -5.61 -1.92
C VAL A 49 13.09 -6.80 -2.48
N ASP A 50 12.48 -7.99 -2.48
CA ASP A 50 13.18 -9.17 -2.99
C ASP A 50 13.52 -8.99 -4.48
N GLU A 51 14.54 -9.70 -4.98
CA GLU A 51 15.01 -9.51 -6.37
C GLU A 51 13.94 -9.82 -7.44
N ASP A 52 12.83 -10.44 -7.05
CA ASP A 52 11.67 -10.78 -7.88
C ASP A 52 10.41 -9.93 -7.59
N ASP A 53 10.53 -8.86 -6.80
CA ASP A 53 9.40 -7.99 -6.40
C ASP A 53 9.07 -6.96 -7.49
N GLU A 54 8.80 -7.44 -8.70
CA GLU A 54 8.27 -6.63 -9.82
C GLU A 54 6.74 -6.41 -9.71
N ARG A 55 6.15 -6.80 -8.58
CA ARG A 55 4.70 -6.92 -8.42
C ARG A 55 4.13 -5.64 -7.82
N LEU A 56 2.98 -5.24 -8.35
CA LEU A 56 2.24 -4.10 -7.85
C LEU A 56 1.55 -4.49 -6.54
N GLU A 57 1.81 -3.73 -5.49
CA GLU A 57 1.17 -3.94 -4.19
C GLU A 57 0.21 -2.79 -3.88
N TYR A 58 -0.88 -3.15 -3.21
CA TYR A 58 -1.93 -2.24 -2.79
C TYR A 58 -2.04 -2.24 -1.28
N LEU A 59 -2.06 -1.05 -0.69
CA LEU A 59 -2.37 -0.88 0.73
C LEU A 59 -3.88 -0.89 0.86
N VAL A 60 -4.41 -1.87 1.56
CA VAL A 60 -5.85 -2.12 1.66
C VAL A 60 -6.27 -2.07 3.13
N SER A 61 -7.36 -1.38 3.40
CA SER A 61 -8.15 -1.48 4.62
C SER A 61 -9.30 -2.44 4.37
N GLY A 62 -9.45 -3.44 5.24
CA GLY A 62 -10.48 -4.46 5.06
C GLY A 62 -10.42 -5.55 6.11
N ARG A 63 -11.13 -6.64 5.84
CA ARG A 63 -11.22 -7.78 6.76
C ARG A 63 -10.23 -8.86 6.33
N ILE A 64 -9.39 -9.30 7.26
CA ILE A 64 -8.34 -10.30 7.03
C ILE A 64 -8.59 -11.51 7.94
N GLY A 65 -8.47 -12.73 7.42
CA GLY A 65 -8.68 -13.94 8.22
C GLY A 65 -8.15 -15.19 7.54
N SER A 66 -8.30 -16.34 8.19
CA SER A 66 -7.65 -17.60 7.78
C SER A 66 -8.44 -18.37 6.70
N GLY A 67 -9.50 -17.77 6.14
CA GLY A 67 -10.36 -18.40 5.12
C GLY A 67 -11.84 -18.01 5.22
N PRO A 68 -12.71 -18.59 4.37
CA PRO A 68 -14.11 -18.18 4.23
C PRO A 68 -14.99 -18.45 5.46
N ASP A 69 -14.61 -19.42 6.31
CA ASP A 69 -15.30 -19.73 7.56
C ASP A 69 -14.77 -18.90 8.75
N ASP A 70 -13.68 -18.14 8.56
CA ASP A 70 -13.14 -17.24 9.57
C ASP A 70 -13.92 -15.90 9.51
N ARG A 71 -14.33 -15.41 10.68
CA ARG A 71 -14.93 -14.07 10.77
C ARG A 71 -13.91 -13.00 10.40
N GLY A 72 -12.63 -13.30 10.55
CA GLY A 72 -11.53 -12.37 10.32
C GLY A 72 -11.53 -11.22 11.33
N PHE A 73 -10.59 -10.30 11.12
CA PHE A 73 -10.47 -9.05 11.85
C PHE A 73 -10.19 -7.91 10.88
N HIS A 74 -10.66 -6.71 11.24
CA HIS A 74 -10.37 -5.52 10.46
C HIS A 74 -8.89 -5.14 10.61
N SER A 75 -8.22 -4.86 9.49
CA SER A 75 -6.81 -4.50 9.46
C SER A 75 -6.45 -3.71 8.19
N VAL A 76 -5.25 -3.13 8.20
CA VAL A 76 -4.65 -2.45 7.05
C VAL A 76 -3.37 -3.19 6.67
N ALA A 77 -3.29 -3.69 5.44
CA ALA A 77 -2.17 -4.50 4.97
C ALA A 77 -1.80 -4.22 3.51
N TRP A 78 -0.54 -4.52 3.15
CA TRP A 78 -0.11 -4.59 1.75
C TRP A 78 -0.50 -5.95 1.17
N VAL A 79 -1.14 -5.95 0.02
CA VAL A 79 -1.59 -7.14 -0.71
C VAL A 79 -1.19 -7.05 -2.18
N PHE A 80 -0.93 -8.19 -2.82
CA PHE A 80 -0.65 -8.23 -4.24
C PHE A 80 -1.94 -8.18 -5.08
N ASP A 81 -1.81 -7.85 -6.36
CA ASP A 81 -2.92 -7.87 -7.32
C ASP A 81 -3.59 -9.25 -7.44
N GLY A 82 -2.81 -10.33 -7.37
CA GLY A 82 -3.31 -11.70 -7.30
C GLY A 82 -4.22 -11.94 -6.10
N ASP A 83 -3.79 -11.54 -4.90
CA ASP A 83 -4.56 -11.74 -3.67
C ASP A 83 -5.91 -11.00 -3.69
N LEU A 84 -5.95 -9.82 -4.34
CA LEU A 84 -7.20 -9.07 -4.53
C LEU A 84 -8.21 -9.84 -5.39
N LEU A 85 -7.75 -10.40 -6.51
CA LEU A 85 -8.60 -11.06 -7.49
C LEU A 85 -8.98 -12.49 -7.09
N ASP A 86 -8.13 -13.15 -6.29
CA ASP A 86 -8.34 -14.53 -5.85
C ASP A 86 -9.32 -14.62 -4.67
N HIS A 87 -9.47 -13.55 -3.89
CA HIS A 87 -10.23 -13.58 -2.65
C HIS A 87 -11.41 -12.62 -2.58
N VAL A 88 -11.48 -11.61 -3.45
CA VAL A 88 -12.52 -10.58 -3.42
C VAL A 88 -13.23 -10.49 -4.76
N ASP A 89 -14.53 -10.16 -4.75
CA ASP A 89 -15.32 -10.04 -5.98
C ASP A 89 -14.71 -8.98 -6.92
N ALA A 90 -14.62 -9.32 -8.20
CA ALA A 90 -13.97 -8.46 -9.19
C ALA A 90 -14.65 -7.08 -9.34
N GLU A 91 -15.97 -6.98 -9.20
CA GLU A 91 -16.66 -5.69 -9.26
C GLU A 91 -16.44 -4.87 -7.96
N GLU A 92 -16.29 -5.53 -6.81
CA GLU A 92 -15.89 -4.88 -5.56
C GLU A 92 -14.46 -4.30 -5.67
N VAL A 93 -13.50 -5.11 -6.12
CA VAL A 93 -12.12 -4.68 -6.38
C VAL A 93 -12.10 -3.48 -7.33
N LYS A 94 -12.81 -3.58 -8.45
CA LYS A 94 -12.89 -2.51 -9.46
C LYS A 94 -13.52 -1.23 -8.91
N SER A 95 -14.58 -1.36 -8.12
CA SER A 95 -15.24 -0.22 -7.45
C SER A 95 -14.27 0.49 -6.49
N ALA A 96 -13.56 -0.28 -5.65
CA ALA A 96 -12.58 0.24 -4.70
C ALA A 96 -11.41 0.95 -5.42
N MET A 97 -10.91 0.37 -6.51
CA MET A 97 -9.85 0.97 -7.33
C MET A 97 -10.30 2.29 -7.99
N HIS A 98 -11.53 2.35 -8.51
CA HIS A 98 -12.08 3.60 -9.05
C HIS A 98 -12.24 4.67 -7.98
N ALA A 99 -12.69 4.30 -6.78
CA ALA A 99 -12.81 5.24 -5.67
C ALA A 99 -11.44 5.82 -5.29
N TYR A 100 -10.42 4.96 -5.18
CA TYR A 100 -9.04 5.37 -4.91
C TYR A 100 -8.51 6.31 -6.00
N LYS A 101 -8.65 5.94 -7.28
CA LYS A 101 -8.21 6.78 -8.40
C LYS A 101 -8.86 8.17 -8.36
N ASN A 102 -10.18 8.23 -8.16
CA ASN A 102 -10.90 9.50 -8.10
C ASN A 102 -10.47 10.37 -6.91
N ARG A 103 -10.07 9.76 -5.79
CA ARG A 103 -9.50 10.48 -4.64
C ARG A 103 -8.14 11.06 -5.00
N MET A 104 -7.24 10.26 -5.57
CA MET A 104 -5.90 10.70 -5.98
C MET A 104 -5.94 11.78 -7.07
N ASP A 105 -6.82 11.66 -8.06
CA ASP A 105 -6.99 12.68 -9.10
C ASP A 105 -7.34 14.05 -8.49
N LYS A 106 -8.17 14.08 -7.44
CA LYS A 106 -8.52 15.32 -6.72
C LYS A 106 -7.34 15.88 -5.93
N GLU A 107 -6.57 15.02 -5.27
CA GLU A 107 -5.38 15.43 -4.53
C GLU A 107 -4.29 15.98 -5.46
N PHE A 108 -4.08 15.35 -6.62
CA PHE A 108 -3.16 15.83 -7.63
C PHE A 108 -3.60 17.16 -8.24
N ALA A 109 -4.90 17.33 -8.53
CA ALA A 109 -5.43 18.60 -8.99
C ALA A 109 -5.21 19.70 -7.96
N ALA A 110 -5.53 19.44 -6.68
CA ALA A 110 -5.33 20.41 -5.61
C ALA A 110 -3.84 20.79 -5.42
N LEU A 111 -2.93 19.83 -5.56
CA LEU A 111 -1.49 20.10 -5.49
C LEU A 111 -1.01 20.93 -6.69
N ALA A 112 -1.49 20.63 -7.90
CA ALA A 112 -1.15 21.40 -9.09
C ALA A 112 -1.64 22.85 -8.96
N ASP A 113 -2.89 23.05 -8.53
CA ASP A 113 -3.47 24.37 -8.28
C ASP A 113 -2.66 25.16 -7.22
N ALA A 114 -2.19 24.48 -6.18
CA ALA A 114 -1.34 25.11 -5.16
C ALA A 114 0.01 25.55 -5.71
N CYS A 115 0.65 24.75 -6.57
CA CYS A 115 1.91 25.11 -7.23
C CYS A 115 1.74 26.32 -8.16
N ASP A 116 0.63 26.41 -8.88
CA ASP A 116 0.34 27.54 -9.78
C ASP A 116 0.00 28.83 -9.03
N ALA A 117 -0.58 28.74 -7.83
CA ALA A 117 -0.90 29.89 -6.99
C ALA A 117 0.34 30.55 -6.33
N ASP A 118 1.46 29.82 -6.25
CA ASP A 118 2.73 30.30 -5.70
C ASP A 118 3.67 30.91 -6.77
N MET A 119 3.25 30.99 -8.04
CA MET A 119 3.95 31.66 -9.15
C MET A 119 3.38 33.05 -9.47
#